data_AF-A0A915XIW8-F1
#
_entry.id   AF-A0A915XIW8-F1
#
_cell.length_a   1.000
_cell.length_b   1.000
_cell.length_c   1.000
_cell.angle_alpha   90.00
_cell.angle_beta   90.00
_cell.angle_gamma   90.00
#
_symmetry.space_group_name_H-M   'P 1'
#
loop_
_entity.id
_entity.type
_entity.pdbx_description
1 polymer ?
#
loop_
_entity_poly.entity_id
_entity_poly.type
_entity_poly.pdbx_seq_one_letter_code
_entity_poly.pdbx_strand_id
1 'polypeptide(L)'
;MAARIPTLLSRPLAAMILIIGLMYMGTFEFLREGGRRPYIIRDYMYSTSILKRDLDMVKQKGVLQEAKWVSHRNITEENRLEAGRQLYNILCLPCHAIGGPLNDIKPLAAPFSPSGLQSMILSMDKIHPYMPPFAGTREEAGALAWYIAHGLNGRTDRTRPVELPAAAARVPEFDRENAGYVLLAWSDFGMRSLTDASATWFMLPPGVNLEAQLIRRGETPEVVTEGVTLHYEVDRPFSHPSTQIDFWDSLEKLPGMETIPPPDTGLAGKGLEGTMTAEGIVFRADLLPVVPYTDSGYMPYPQVTVRAVDEQGRVLARTRAVLPVATEMNCRTCHGGPWKKEDRAGISTATAMSVLAAHDRLSGTRLQEQAASGQPVLCQQCHHDPLLAGKGLPQAGPDSGQLNLSAAIHGFHAIFLADLGAKACTQCHPAGNEGATRALRGIHHNLEMDCTNCHGSLSDHALALLRGEQEQGKAHADELMHYLAPEAVAGIDEIRPRQPWINEPDCLNCHQDFQPPETEETFNTWTADRDALFRNRTDESGQLRCIGCHNSAHALYPAQNPYNDQLDVLQPLQYQSTPFPIGSDGSCDVCHTVEMEDEMHHPNMLRPFRNQ
;
A
#
# COMPACT_ATOMS: atom_id res chain seq x y z
N MET A 1 -19.15 -66.10 -32.12
CA MET A 1 -20.49 -65.90 -31.52
C MET A 1 -21.16 -64.57 -31.93
N ALA A 2 -20.76 -63.92 -33.04
CA ALA A 2 -21.27 -62.60 -33.44
C ALA A 2 -22.28 -62.61 -34.62
N ALA A 3 -22.58 -63.78 -35.20
CA ALA A 3 -23.30 -63.86 -36.49
C ALA A 3 -24.84 -63.98 -36.40
N ARG A 4 -25.47 -63.80 -35.21
CA ARG A 4 -26.94 -63.93 -35.05
C ARG A 4 -27.57 -62.91 -34.09
N ILE A 5 -27.05 -61.68 -34.05
CA ILE A 5 -27.73 -60.59 -33.32
C ILE A 5 -28.76 -59.96 -34.27
N PRO A 6 -30.06 -59.89 -33.92
CA PRO A 6 -31.07 -59.22 -34.73
C PRO A 6 -30.66 -57.78 -35.04
N THR A 7 -30.91 -57.31 -36.26
CA THR A 7 -30.51 -55.96 -36.72
C THR A 7 -31.10 -54.82 -35.87
N LEU A 8 -32.23 -55.07 -35.20
CA LEU A 8 -32.85 -54.20 -34.20
C LEU A 8 -31.99 -54.00 -32.93
N LEU A 9 -31.15 -54.97 -32.56
CA LEU A 9 -30.24 -54.90 -31.41
C LEU A 9 -28.80 -54.57 -31.82
N SER A 10 -28.35 -55.00 -33.00
CA SER A 10 -26.96 -54.81 -33.43
C SER A 10 -26.63 -53.35 -33.77
N ARG A 11 -27.58 -52.61 -34.39
CA ARG A 11 -27.41 -51.20 -34.74
C ARG A 11 -27.27 -50.26 -33.52
N PRO A 12 -28.17 -50.31 -32.51
CA PRO A 12 -28.01 -49.47 -31.32
C PRO A 12 -26.76 -49.86 -30.52
N LEU A 13 -26.41 -51.15 -30.43
CA LEU A 13 -25.20 -51.60 -29.77
C LEU A 13 -23.93 -51.08 -30.47
N ALA A 14 -23.88 -51.13 -31.81
CA ALA A 14 -22.76 -50.59 -32.58
C ALA A 14 -22.63 -49.07 -32.43
N ALA A 15 -23.75 -48.34 -32.47
CA ALA A 15 -23.77 -46.90 -32.21
C ALA A 15 -23.28 -46.57 -30.80
N MET A 16 -23.70 -47.34 -29.79
CA MET A 16 -23.26 -47.18 -28.40
C MET A 16 -21.75 -47.42 -28.26
N ILE A 17 -21.20 -48.50 -28.84
CA ILE A 17 -19.76 -48.77 -28.82
C ILE A 17 -18.98 -47.66 -29.54
N LEU A 18 -19.49 -47.16 -30.67
CA LEU A 18 -18.88 -46.03 -31.36
C LEU A 18 -18.84 -44.77 -30.49
N ILE A 19 -19.96 -44.44 -29.82
CA ILE A 19 -20.02 -43.28 -28.92
C ILE A 19 -19.02 -43.45 -27.77
N ILE A 20 -18.97 -44.63 -27.13
CA ILE A 20 -18.00 -44.90 -26.06
C ILE A 20 -16.57 -44.80 -26.58
N GLY A 21 -16.27 -45.33 -27.77
CA GLY A 21 -14.96 -45.23 -28.39
C GLY A 21 -14.54 -43.79 -28.69
N LEU A 22 -15.47 -42.97 -29.21
CA LEU A 22 -15.24 -41.54 -29.45
C LEU A 22 -15.07 -40.77 -28.14
N MET A 23 -15.87 -41.06 -27.12
CA MET A 23 -15.73 -40.45 -25.80
C MET A 23 -14.39 -40.82 -25.17
N TYR A 24 -13.99 -42.09 -25.21
CA TYR A 24 -12.71 -42.56 -24.67
C TYR A 24 -11.53 -41.91 -25.40
N MET A 25 -11.54 -41.88 -26.73
CA MET A 25 -10.48 -41.23 -27.50
C MET A 25 -10.47 -39.72 -27.24
N GLY A 26 -11.65 -39.09 -27.18
CA GLY A 26 -11.78 -37.65 -26.91
C GLY A 26 -11.27 -37.27 -25.52
N THR A 27 -11.62 -38.03 -24.48
CA THR A 27 -11.13 -37.78 -23.11
C THR A 27 -9.64 -38.06 -22.99
N PHE A 28 -9.14 -39.13 -23.62
CA PHE A 28 -7.71 -39.42 -23.68
C PHE A 28 -6.94 -38.30 -24.35
N GLU A 29 -7.36 -37.82 -25.52
CA GLU A 29 -6.70 -36.72 -26.21
C GLU A 29 -6.79 -35.42 -25.42
N PHE A 30 -7.91 -35.13 -24.77
CA PHE A 30 -8.05 -33.96 -23.91
C PHE A 30 -7.08 -33.99 -22.72
N LEU A 31 -6.98 -35.13 -22.03
CA LEU A 31 -6.05 -35.33 -20.92
C LEU A 31 -4.59 -35.30 -21.39
N ARG A 32 -4.28 -35.94 -22.52
CA ARG A 32 -2.94 -35.92 -23.13
C ARG A 32 -2.53 -34.51 -23.51
N GLU A 33 -3.44 -33.73 -24.09
CA GLU A 33 -3.20 -32.35 -24.48
C GLU A 33 -3.03 -31.43 -23.27
N GLY A 34 -3.88 -31.58 -22.26
CA GLY A 34 -3.75 -30.86 -20.99
C GLY A 34 -2.43 -31.19 -20.29
N GLY A 35 -2.11 -32.48 -20.16
CA GLY A 35 -0.95 -32.94 -19.41
C GLY A 35 0.41 -32.58 -20.01
N ARG A 36 0.49 -32.24 -21.31
CA ARG A 36 1.74 -31.79 -21.93
C ARG A 36 1.97 -30.28 -21.89
N ARG A 37 0.96 -29.49 -21.51
CA ARG A 37 1.11 -28.03 -21.42
C ARG A 37 2.18 -27.68 -20.38
N PRO A 38 3.01 -26.65 -20.62
CA PRO A 38 2.86 -25.59 -21.64
C PRO A 38 3.50 -25.93 -23.00
N TYR A 39 3.84 -27.20 -23.24
CA TYR A 39 4.53 -27.65 -24.44
C TYR A 39 3.59 -28.31 -25.46
N ILE A 40 3.93 -28.19 -26.75
CA ILE A 40 3.45 -29.11 -27.79
C ILE A 40 4.36 -30.33 -27.83
N ILE A 41 5.68 -30.08 -27.78
CA ILE A 41 6.72 -31.11 -27.67
C ILE A 41 7.55 -30.75 -26.45
N ARG A 42 7.49 -31.61 -25.42
CA ARG A 42 8.11 -31.38 -24.13
C ARG A 42 9.58 -31.00 -24.27
N ASP A 43 9.97 -29.93 -23.59
CA ASP A 43 11.34 -29.37 -23.59
C ASP A 43 11.91 -28.95 -24.95
N TYR A 44 11.07 -28.90 -26.00
CA TYR A 44 11.49 -28.52 -27.34
C TYR A 44 10.69 -27.34 -27.90
N MET A 45 9.35 -27.36 -27.75
CA MET A 45 8.46 -26.36 -28.35
C MET A 45 7.24 -26.09 -27.48
N TYR A 46 6.96 -24.81 -27.21
CA TYR A 46 5.80 -24.35 -26.45
C TYR A 46 4.49 -24.42 -27.24
N SER A 47 3.34 -24.34 -26.56
CA SER A 47 2.00 -24.22 -27.16
C SER A 47 1.83 -23.02 -28.11
N THR A 48 2.71 -22.04 -28.03
CA THR A 48 2.84 -20.90 -28.95
C THR A 48 3.63 -21.22 -30.22
N SER A 49 4.08 -22.47 -30.40
CA SER A 49 4.97 -22.93 -31.48
C SER A 49 6.38 -22.31 -31.47
N ILE A 50 6.75 -21.61 -30.39
CA ILE A 50 8.10 -21.06 -30.19
C ILE A 50 9.00 -22.18 -29.66
N LEU A 51 10.18 -22.33 -30.26
CA LEU A 51 11.18 -23.29 -29.79
C LEU A 51 11.78 -22.82 -28.46
N LYS A 52 11.98 -23.75 -27.51
CA LYS A 52 12.54 -23.45 -26.19
C LYS A 52 13.90 -22.73 -26.29
N ARG A 53 14.75 -23.15 -27.24
CA ARG A 53 16.07 -22.56 -27.50
C ARG A 53 16.03 -21.13 -28.06
N ASP A 54 14.91 -20.71 -28.65
CA ASP A 54 14.78 -19.41 -29.31
C ASP A 54 14.03 -18.41 -28.41
N LEU A 55 13.49 -18.85 -27.26
CA LEU A 55 12.66 -18.02 -26.38
C LEU A 55 13.36 -16.73 -25.96
N ASP A 56 14.61 -16.79 -25.51
CA ASP A 56 15.35 -15.62 -25.03
C ASP A 56 15.64 -14.62 -26.17
N MET A 57 15.94 -15.13 -27.36
CA MET A 57 16.09 -14.28 -28.55
C MET A 57 14.78 -13.56 -28.88
N VAL A 58 13.64 -14.27 -28.84
CA VAL A 58 12.33 -13.67 -29.13
C VAL A 58 11.94 -12.67 -28.05
N LYS A 59 12.21 -12.95 -26.77
CA LYS A 59 11.99 -11.99 -25.66
C LYS A 59 12.76 -10.70 -25.84
N GLN A 60 14.00 -10.78 -26.34
CA GLN A 60 14.84 -9.61 -26.57
C GLN A 60 14.42 -8.80 -27.79
N LYS A 61 14.07 -9.46 -28.90
CA LYS A 61 13.75 -8.78 -30.17
C LYS A 61 12.27 -8.41 -30.34
N GLY A 62 11.38 -9.14 -29.68
CA GLY A 62 9.94 -9.04 -29.82
C GLY A 62 9.33 -10.04 -30.81
N VAL A 63 8.14 -10.50 -30.46
CA VAL A 63 7.33 -11.44 -31.25
C VAL A 63 6.93 -10.81 -32.59
N LEU A 64 6.59 -9.52 -32.62
CA LEU A 64 6.23 -8.80 -33.85
C LEU A 64 7.43 -8.64 -34.80
N GLN A 65 8.66 -8.66 -34.30
CA GLN A 65 9.86 -8.61 -35.15
C GLN A 65 10.18 -9.98 -35.74
N GLU A 66 9.98 -11.05 -34.98
CA GLU A 66 10.35 -12.41 -35.39
C GLU A 66 9.23 -13.14 -36.15
N ALA A 67 7.96 -12.80 -35.91
CA ALA A 67 6.83 -13.43 -36.57
C ALA A 67 6.80 -13.12 -38.08
N LYS A 68 6.70 -14.15 -38.93
CA LYS A 68 6.71 -13.95 -40.39
C LYS A 68 5.46 -13.24 -40.91
N TRP A 69 4.31 -13.45 -40.26
CA TRP A 69 3.00 -13.06 -40.75
C TRP A 69 2.33 -12.06 -39.80
N VAL A 70 2.87 -10.84 -39.74
CA VAL A 70 2.29 -9.71 -39.00
C VAL A 70 2.14 -8.51 -39.90
N SER A 71 1.13 -7.69 -39.62
CA SER A 71 0.84 -6.46 -40.35
C SER A 71 1.60 -5.27 -39.77
N HIS A 72 1.86 -5.32 -38.46
CA HIS A 72 2.57 -4.28 -37.73
C HIS A 72 3.80 -4.88 -37.05
N ARG A 73 4.98 -4.37 -37.43
CA ARG A 73 6.26 -4.75 -36.80
C ARG A 73 6.53 -3.90 -35.54
N ASN A 74 6.10 -2.64 -35.58
CA ASN A 74 6.31 -1.67 -34.51
C ASN A 74 4.97 -1.28 -33.90
N ILE A 75 4.96 -1.00 -32.61
CA ILE A 75 3.79 -0.53 -31.87
C ILE A 75 3.78 1.01 -31.92
N THR A 76 2.64 1.59 -32.25
CA THR A 76 2.36 3.03 -32.21
C THR A 76 1.04 3.26 -31.48
N GLU A 77 0.74 4.50 -31.09
CA GLU A 77 -0.53 4.81 -30.44
C GLU A 77 -1.74 4.44 -31.32
N GLU A 78 -1.65 4.67 -32.63
CA GLU A 78 -2.74 4.40 -33.58
C GLU A 78 -2.96 2.90 -33.80
N ASN A 79 -1.89 2.11 -33.78
CA ASN A 79 -1.96 0.67 -34.09
C ASN A 79 -1.97 -0.24 -32.86
N ARG A 80 -1.84 0.32 -31.64
CA ARG A 80 -1.66 -0.45 -30.39
C ARG A 80 -2.68 -1.56 -30.20
N LEU A 81 -3.95 -1.29 -30.50
CA LEU A 81 -5.04 -2.26 -30.37
C LEU A 81 -4.90 -3.43 -31.36
N GLU A 82 -4.52 -3.12 -32.60
CA GLU A 82 -4.33 -4.12 -33.65
C GLU A 82 -3.05 -4.94 -33.41
N ALA A 83 -1.95 -4.29 -33.02
CA ALA A 83 -0.72 -4.98 -32.62
C ALA A 83 -0.97 -5.95 -31.44
N GLY A 84 -1.73 -5.50 -30.42
CA GLY A 84 -2.16 -6.35 -29.31
C GLY A 84 -3.02 -7.55 -29.76
N ARG A 85 -3.92 -7.35 -30.72
CA ARG A 85 -4.70 -8.43 -31.34
C ARG A 85 -3.81 -9.44 -32.08
N GLN A 86 -2.79 -8.97 -32.80
CA GLN A 86 -1.84 -9.86 -33.49
C GLN A 86 -1.04 -10.69 -32.49
N LEU A 87 -0.55 -10.07 -31.42
CA LEU A 87 0.10 -10.78 -30.31
C LEU A 87 -0.84 -11.81 -29.67
N TYR A 88 -2.11 -11.47 -29.44
CA TYR A 88 -3.10 -12.41 -28.92
C TYR A 88 -3.28 -13.62 -29.83
N ASN A 89 -3.41 -13.40 -31.14
CA ASN A 89 -3.59 -14.47 -32.10
C ASN A 89 -2.40 -15.44 -32.13
N ILE A 90 -1.18 -14.93 -31.91
CA ILE A 90 0.04 -15.74 -31.92
C ILE A 90 0.23 -16.46 -30.58
N LEU A 91 0.09 -15.75 -29.46
CA LEU A 91 0.53 -16.21 -28.15
C LEU A 91 -0.59 -16.79 -27.28
N CYS A 92 -1.84 -16.36 -27.46
CA CYS A 92 -2.93 -16.64 -26.52
C CYS A 92 -4.04 -17.48 -27.15
N LEU A 93 -4.45 -17.15 -28.39
CA LEU A 93 -5.55 -17.78 -29.11
C LEU A 93 -5.42 -19.31 -29.25
N PRO A 94 -4.21 -19.93 -29.37
CA PRO A 94 -4.09 -21.38 -29.38
C PRO A 94 -4.67 -22.07 -28.13
N CYS A 95 -4.79 -21.35 -27.02
CA CYS A 95 -5.26 -21.88 -25.74
C CYS A 95 -6.53 -21.19 -25.21
N HIS A 96 -6.72 -19.91 -25.52
CA HIS A 96 -7.79 -19.07 -24.99
C HIS A 96 -8.74 -18.61 -26.10
N ALA A 97 -9.99 -19.05 -26.01
CA ALA A 97 -11.03 -18.59 -26.91
C ALA A 97 -11.48 -17.17 -26.51
N ILE A 98 -12.13 -16.48 -27.45
CA ILE A 98 -12.84 -15.22 -27.18
C ILE A 98 -14.34 -15.52 -27.25
N GLY A 99 -15.03 -15.54 -26.11
CA GLY A 99 -16.45 -15.88 -26.03
C GLY A 99 -16.79 -17.35 -26.35
N GLY A 100 -15.79 -18.24 -26.25
CA GLY A 100 -15.96 -19.67 -26.51
C GLY A 100 -16.35 -20.47 -25.26
N PRO A 101 -16.84 -21.71 -25.41
CA PRO A 101 -17.28 -22.54 -24.28
C PRO A 101 -16.12 -23.08 -23.41
N LEU A 102 -14.88 -23.01 -23.89
CA LEU A 102 -13.68 -23.48 -23.19
C LEU A 102 -12.64 -22.37 -23.13
N ASN A 103 -12.02 -22.18 -21.95
CA ASN A 103 -10.92 -21.25 -21.70
C ASN A 103 -11.16 -19.83 -22.27
N ASP A 104 -12.37 -19.29 -22.11
CA ASP A 104 -12.68 -17.92 -22.52
C ASP A 104 -11.80 -16.91 -21.78
N ILE A 105 -11.07 -16.08 -22.52
CA ILE A 105 -10.20 -15.07 -21.93
C ILE A 105 -10.99 -13.96 -21.23
N LYS A 106 -12.20 -13.65 -21.70
CA LYS A 106 -12.99 -12.51 -21.21
C LYS A 106 -13.22 -12.56 -19.69
N PRO A 107 -13.86 -13.60 -19.12
CA PRO A 107 -14.08 -13.66 -17.68
C PRO A 107 -12.78 -13.74 -16.87
N LEU A 108 -11.72 -14.36 -17.41
CA LEU A 108 -10.44 -14.49 -16.72
C LEU A 108 -9.70 -13.15 -16.60
N ALA A 109 -9.82 -12.29 -17.62
CA ALA A 109 -9.15 -10.99 -17.67
C ALA A 109 -10.05 -9.82 -17.21
N ALA A 110 -11.35 -10.05 -17.01
CA ALA A 110 -12.31 -9.01 -16.64
C ALA A 110 -11.92 -8.16 -15.41
N PRO A 111 -11.28 -8.70 -14.35
CA PRO A 111 -10.85 -7.88 -13.21
C PRO A 111 -9.72 -6.90 -13.55
N PHE A 112 -8.85 -7.22 -14.48
CA PHE A 112 -7.61 -6.48 -14.67
C PHE A 112 -7.82 -5.22 -15.50
N SER A 113 -7.16 -4.13 -15.12
CA SER A 113 -6.89 -3.03 -16.03
C SER A 113 -5.73 -3.40 -16.98
N PRO A 114 -5.44 -2.61 -18.03
CA PRO A 114 -4.31 -2.88 -18.91
C PRO A 114 -2.97 -2.98 -18.17
N SER A 115 -2.66 -2.08 -17.24
CA SER A 115 -1.41 -2.15 -16.44
C SER A 115 -1.36 -3.37 -15.50
N GLY A 116 -2.49 -3.69 -14.85
CA GLY A 116 -2.60 -4.89 -13.99
C GLY A 116 -2.42 -6.18 -14.79
N LEU A 117 -3.05 -6.26 -15.97
CA LEU A 117 -2.95 -7.44 -16.83
C LEU A 117 -1.55 -7.57 -17.44
N GLN A 118 -0.89 -6.47 -17.79
CA GLN A 118 0.51 -6.50 -18.25
C GLN A 118 1.42 -7.13 -17.20
N SER A 119 1.29 -6.71 -15.94
CA SER A 119 2.06 -7.25 -14.81
C SER A 119 1.80 -8.75 -14.63
N MET A 120 0.53 -9.16 -14.74
CA MET A 120 0.15 -10.58 -14.71
C MET A 120 0.79 -11.36 -15.86
N ILE A 121 0.69 -10.88 -17.11
CA ILE A 121 1.22 -11.56 -18.31
C ILE A 121 2.72 -11.79 -18.20
N LEU A 122 3.48 -10.82 -17.67
CA LEU A 122 4.94 -10.91 -17.56
C LEU A 122 5.42 -11.93 -16.51
N SER A 123 4.54 -12.36 -15.60
CA SER A 123 4.92 -13.17 -14.43
C SER A 123 4.07 -14.43 -14.27
N MET A 124 3.12 -14.69 -15.17
CA MET A 124 2.12 -15.74 -15.00
C MET A 124 2.70 -17.15 -14.99
N ASP A 125 3.79 -17.40 -15.72
CA ASP A 125 4.46 -18.70 -15.78
C ASP A 125 5.12 -19.10 -14.46
N LYS A 126 5.42 -18.14 -13.58
CA LYS A 126 5.98 -18.41 -12.24
C LYS A 126 4.98 -19.17 -11.36
N ILE A 127 3.71 -18.73 -11.33
CA ILE A 127 2.67 -19.29 -10.45
C ILE A 127 1.72 -20.26 -11.16
N HIS A 128 1.68 -20.23 -12.49
CA HIS A 128 0.84 -21.10 -13.31
C HIS A 128 1.71 -21.82 -14.33
N PRO A 129 2.41 -22.90 -13.96
CA PRO A 129 3.34 -23.61 -14.86
C PRO A 129 2.64 -24.23 -16.08
N TYR A 130 1.31 -24.31 -16.07
CA TYR A 130 0.49 -24.69 -17.21
C TYR A 130 0.50 -23.65 -18.36
N MET A 131 0.80 -22.38 -18.05
CA MET A 131 0.96 -21.30 -19.01
C MET A 131 2.41 -21.24 -19.52
N PRO A 132 2.64 -21.04 -20.83
CA PRO A 132 3.98 -20.84 -21.35
C PRO A 132 4.56 -19.50 -20.86
N PRO A 133 5.89 -19.39 -20.69
CA PRO A 133 6.54 -18.11 -20.47
C PRO A 133 6.18 -17.12 -21.56
N PHE A 134 5.89 -15.87 -21.18
CA PHE A 134 5.61 -14.83 -22.15
C PHE A 134 6.85 -14.57 -23.01
N ALA A 135 6.69 -14.67 -24.33
CA ALA A 135 7.82 -14.61 -25.27
C ALA A 135 8.09 -13.21 -25.83
N GLY A 136 7.21 -12.22 -25.58
CA GLY A 136 7.35 -10.87 -26.11
C GLY A 136 8.10 -9.90 -25.20
N THR A 137 8.32 -8.68 -25.69
CA THR A 137 8.90 -7.59 -24.90
C THR A 137 7.88 -7.02 -23.89
N ARG A 138 8.34 -6.21 -22.93
CA ARG A 138 7.43 -5.48 -22.02
C ARG A 138 6.47 -4.55 -22.78
N GLU A 139 6.91 -3.92 -23.86
CA GLU A 139 6.07 -3.09 -24.72
C GLU A 139 4.97 -3.92 -25.40
N GLU A 140 5.32 -5.09 -25.95
CA GLU A 140 4.36 -6.03 -26.53
C GLU A 140 3.38 -6.56 -25.48
N ALA A 141 3.83 -6.86 -24.26
CA ALA A 141 2.94 -7.21 -23.15
C ALA A 141 1.94 -6.09 -22.88
N GLY A 142 2.36 -4.83 -22.96
CA GLY A 142 1.49 -3.65 -22.78
C GLY A 142 0.47 -3.46 -23.90
N ALA A 143 0.81 -3.80 -25.15
CA ALA A 143 -0.14 -3.80 -26.26
C ALA A 143 -1.13 -4.97 -26.17
N LEU A 144 -0.64 -6.17 -25.82
CA LEU A 144 -1.47 -7.35 -25.59
C LEU A 144 -2.45 -7.13 -24.44
N ALA A 145 -1.98 -6.63 -23.31
CA ALA A 145 -2.80 -6.31 -22.16
C ALA A 145 -3.86 -5.25 -22.49
N TRP A 146 -3.50 -4.22 -23.27
CA TRP A 146 -4.45 -3.23 -23.78
C TRP A 146 -5.55 -3.89 -24.63
N TYR A 147 -5.20 -4.77 -25.57
CA TYR A 147 -6.19 -5.48 -26.37
C TYR A 147 -7.15 -6.33 -25.51
N ILE A 148 -6.63 -7.10 -24.55
CA ILE A 148 -7.45 -8.00 -23.74
C ILE A 148 -8.28 -7.23 -22.71
N ALA A 149 -7.66 -6.37 -21.90
CA ALA A 149 -8.35 -5.66 -20.82
C ALA A 149 -9.26 -4.55 -21.37
N HIS A 150 -8.74 -3.69 -22.25
CA HIS A 150 -9.51 -2.60 -22.83
C HIS A 150 -10.35 -3.04 -24.03
N GLY A 151 -9.73 -3.65 -25.03
CA GLY A 151 -10.42 -4.02 -26.28
C GLY A 151 -11.54 -5.05 -26.10
N LEU A 152 -11.31 -6.10 -25.31
CA LEU A 152 -12.30 -7.17 -25.11
C LEU A 152 -13.21 -6.97 -23.90
N ASN A 153 -12.72 -6.31 -22.84
CA ASN A 153 -13.44 -6.16 -21.56
C ASN A 153 -13.78 -4.70 -21.19
N GLY A 154 -13.37 -3.70 -21.98
CA GLY A 154 -13.69 -2.29 -21.73
C GLY A 154 -13.02 -1.69 -20.50
N ARG A 155 -12.02 -2.36 -19.90
CA ARG A 155 -11.31 -1.87 -18.72
C ARG A 155 -10.28 -0.82 -19.12
N THR A 156 -10.03 0.13 -18.22
CA THR A 156 -9.05 1.20 -18.41
C THR A 156 -8.26 1.44 -17.14
N ASP A 157 -7.01 1.85 -17.33
CA ASP A 157 -6.23 2.49 -16.27
C ASP A 157 -6.73 3.92 -16.05
N ARG A 158 -6.32 4.53 -14.94
CA ARG A 158 -6.44 5.99 -14.78
C ARG A 158 -5.51 6.62 -15.83
N THR A 159 -6.05 7.53 -16.64
CA THR A 159 -5.31 8.19 -17.74
C THR A 159 -5.08 9.68 -17.49
N ARG A 160 -5.66 10.22 -16.42
CA ARG A 160 -5.54 11.63 -16.04
C ARG A 160 -5.36 11.74 -14.52
N PRO A 161 -4.50 12.66 -14.06
CA PRO A 161 -4.38 12.98 -12.65
C PRO A 161 -5.73 13.41 -12.06
N VAL A 162 -5.99 13.04 -10.81
CA VAL A 162 -7.17 13.53 -10.07
C VAL A 162 -7.03 15.04 -9.84
N GLU A 163 -8.08 15.79 -10.18
CA GLU A 163 -8.18 17.21 -9.84
C GLU A 163 -8.38 17.38 -8.33
N LEU A 164 -7.50 18.18 -7.72
CA LEU A 164 -7.51 18.40 -6.28
C LEU A 164 -8.21 19.73 -5.96
N PRO A 165 -9.23 19.73 -5.10
CA PRO A 165 -9.80 20.98 -4.60
C PRO A 165 -8.79 21.69 -3.70
N ALA A 166 -8.79 23.02 -3.72
CA ALA A 166 -8.00 23.80 -2.77
C ALA A 166 -8.52 23.59 -1.35
N ALA A 167 -7.60 23.35 -0.41
CA ALA A 167 -7.93 23.25 1.01
C ALA A 167 -7.57 24.54 1.75
N ALA A 168 -8.32 24.86 2.80
CA ALA A 168 -7.99 25.99 3.66
C ALA A 168 -6.92 25.59 4.68
N ALA A 169 -5.79 26.28 4.70
CA ALA A 169 -4.83 26.26 5.80
C ALA A 169 -5.06 27.48 6.69
N ARG A 170 -5.07 27.27 8.01
CA ARG A 170 -5.19 28.35 9.01
C ARG A 170 -4.04 28.26 9.98
N VAL A 171 -3.02 29.09 9.77
CA VAL A 171 -1.89 29.23 10.68
C VAL A 171 -2.38 29.95 11.94
N PRO A 172 -2.32 29.34 13.14
CA PRO A 172 -2.68 30.03 14.37
C PRO A 172 -1.72 31.18 14.69
N GLU A 173 -2.20 32.22 15.36
CA GLU A 173 -1.35 33.32 15.81
C GLU A 173 -0.37 32.88 16.91
N PHE A 174 0.82 33.47 16.92
CA PHE A 174 1.83 33.29 17.95
C PHE A 174 2.57 34.61 18.19
N ASP A 175 2.52 35.10 19.43
CA ASP A 175 3.26 36.28 19.86
C ASP A 175 4.65 35.85 20.32
N ARG A 176 5.64 35.96 19.43
CA ARG A 176 7.03 35.54 19.70
C ARG A 176 7.66 36.30 20.87
N GLU A 177 7.23 37.53 21.14
CA GLU A 177 7.79 38.33 22.23
C GLU A 177 7.22 37.93 23.60
N ASN A 178 5.89 37.72 23.67
CA ASN A 178 5.20 37.59 24.97
C ASN A 178 4.66 36.18 25.28
N ALA A 179 4.60 35.27 24.31
CA ALA A 179 4.09 33.92 24.56
C ALA A 179 4.97 33.21 25.60
N GLY A 180 4.35 32.60 26.62
CA GLY A 180 5.08 31.80 27.61
C GLY A 180 5.29 30.33 27.21
N TYR A 181 4.64 29.88 26.13
CA TYR A 181 4.57 28.46 25.76
C TYR A 181 4.60 28.25 24.25
N VAL A 182 5.19 27.13 23.83
CA VAL A 182 5.11 26.55 22.49
C VAL A 182 4.38 25.22 22.59
N LEU A 183 3.49 24.93 21.66
CA LEU A 183 2.76 23.67 21.62
C LEU A 183 3.00 23.00 20.27
N LEU A 184 3.69 21.87 20.28
CA LEU A 184 3.91 21.06 19.09
C LEU A 184 2.93 19.90 19.07
N ALA A 185 2.35 19.57 17.92
CA ALA A 185 1.42 18.46 17.73
C ALA A 185 1.61 17.75 16.38
N TRP A 186 1.45 16.43 16.33
CA TRP A 186 1.68 15.65 15.12
C TRP A 186 0.89 14.34 15.09
N SER A 187 0.73 13.80 13.89
CA SER A 187 0.35 12.40 13.69
C SER A 187 1.58 11.50 13.78
N ASP A 188 1.47 10.29 14.30
CA ASP A 188 2.61 9.35 14.40
C ASP A 188 3.05 8.78 13.04
N PHE A 189 2.22 8.93 12.01
CA PHE A 189 2.49 8.61 10.61
C PHE A 189 2.21 9.82 9.71
N GLY A 190 3.01 10.00 8.66
CA GLY A 190 2.76 11.06 7.67
C GLY A 190 1.58 10.77 6.75
N MET A 191 1.10 9.53 6.69
CA MET A 191 -0.17 9.15 6.08
C MET A 191 -0.61 7.79 6.63
N ARG A 192 -1.79 7.71 7.23
CA ARG A 192 -2.40 6.43 7.60
C ARG A 192 -3.25 5.89 6.47
N SER A 193 -2.97 4.66 6.03
CA SER A 193 -3.86 3.97 5.08
C SER A 193 -5.03 3.31 5.80
N LEU A 194 -6.19 3.30 5.15
CA LEU A 194 -7.47 2.77 5.64
C LEU A 194 -8.13 1.97 4.51
N THR A 195 -8.79 0.86 4.85
CA THR A 195 -9.78 0.23 3.94
C THR A 195 -11.20 0.58 4.35
N ASP A 196 -12.04 0.94 3.39
CA ASP A 196 -13.41 1.42 3.60
C ASP A 196 -14.47 0.44 3.07
N ALA A 197 -14.14 -0.85 2.92
CA ALA A 197 -15.05 -1.92 2.49
C ALA A 197 -15.45 -2.86 3.64
N SER A 198 -15.59 -2.31 4.86
CA SER A 198 -15.62 -3.08 6.10
C SER A 198 -16.74 -4.11 6.17
N ALA A 199 -17.87 -3.89 5.48
CA ALA A 199 -18.94 -4.88 5.42
C ALA A 199 -18.56 -6.17 4.67
N THR A 200 -17.50 -6.15 3.87
CA THR A 200 -16.96 -7.33 3.16
C THR A 200 -15.68 -7.82 3.84
N TRP A 201 -14.65 -6.98 3.87
CA TRP A 201 -13.41 -7.22 4.58
C TRP A 201 -12.71 -5.90 4.86
N PHE A 202 -11.84 -5.90 5.87
CA PHE A 202 -10.98 -4.75 6.12
C PHE A 202 -9.64 -5.17 6.73
N MET A 203 -8.67 -4.29 6.50
CA MET A 203 -7.38 -4.24 7.18
C MET A 203 -7.05 -2.77 7.46
N LEU A 204 -6.28 -2.47 8.50
CA LEU A 204 -5.96 -1.08 8.87
C LEU A 204 -7.23 -0.25 9.13
N PRO A 205 -7.94 -0.47 10.25
CA PRO A 205 -9.15 0.27 10.60
C PRO A 205 -8.86 1.77 10.84
N PRO A 206 -9.91 2.61 10.94
CA PRO A 206 -9.77 3.99 11.38
C PRO A 206 -9.03 4.06 12.72
N GLY A 207 -8.09 4.99 12.86
CA GLY A 207 -7.28 5.08 14.06
C GLY A 207 -5.99 5.87 13.89
N VAL A 208 -6.10 7.16 13.60
CA VAL A 208 -4.93 8.06 13.58
C VAL A 208 -4.54 8.38 15.02
N ASN A 209 -3.25 8.27 15.37
CA ASN A 209 -2.77 8.71 16.67
C ASN A 209 -2.37 10.18 16.58
N LEU A 210 -2.74 10.98 17.58
CA LEU A 210 -2.32 12.36 17.73
C LEU A 210 -1.44 12.47 18.97
N GLU A 211 -0.26 13.06 18.82
CA GLU A 211 0.65 13.36 19.92
C GLU A 211 0.92 14.86 20.00
N ALA A 212 1.32 15.33 21.18
CA ALA A 212 1.71 16.71 21.39
C ALA A 212 2.73 16.89 22.52
N GLN A 213 3.52 17.95 22.45
CA GLN A 213 4.41 18.42 23.50
C GLN A 213 4.16 19.90 23.79
N LEU A 214 3.88 20.22 25.05
CA LEU A 214 3.81 21.58 25.53
C LEU A 214 5.16 21.96 26.15
N ILE A 215 5.76 23.02 25.65
CA ILE A 215 7.07 23.51 26.07
C ILE A 215 6.87 24.88 26.71
N ARG A 216 7.27 25.03 27.98
CA ARG A 216 7.35 26.33 28.63
C ARG A 216 8.64 27.02 28.18
N ARG A 217 8.50 28.22 27.63
CA ARG A 217 9.63 29.04 27.17
C ARG A 217 10.41 29.57 28.37
N GLY A 218 11.73 29.69 28.19
CA GLY A 218 12.64 30.20 29.21
C GLY A 218 14.08 30.17 28.72
N GLU A 219 15.03 30.58 29.56
CA GLU A 219 16.47 30.43 29.26
C GLU A 219 16.81 28.94 29.03
N THR A 220 16.27 28.09 29.90
CA THR A 220 16.23 26.63 29.75
C THR A 220 14.75 26.21 29.64
N PRO A 221 14.24 25.97 28.42
CA PRO A 221 12.87 25.54 28.20
C PRO A 221 12.58 24.19 28.85
N GLU A 222 11.33 23.98 29.27
CA GLU A 222 10.92 22.75 29.95
C GLU A 222 9.66 22.17 29.31
N VAL A 223 9.63 20.85 29.13
CA VAL A 223 8.42 20.13 28.72
C VAL A 223 7.46 20.06 29.91
N VAL A 224 6.23 20.51 29.73
CA VAL A 224 5.22 20.59 30.78
C VAL A 224 4.14 19.54 30.54
N THR A 225 4.03 18.58 31.47
CA THR A 225 3.00 17.53 31.45
C THR A 225 2.07 17.55 32.66
N GLU A 226 2.38 18.35 33.68
CA GLU A 226 1.62 18.50 34.93
C GLU A 226 0.94 19.88 35.01
N GLY A 227 -0.17 19.97 35.75
CA GLY A 227 -0.91 21.23 35.97
C GLY A 227 -1.55 21.81 34.69
N VAL A 228 -1.58 21.04 33.61
CA VAL A 228 -2.14 21.44 32.31
C VAL A 228 -3.02 20.33 31.74
N THR A 229 -4.01 20.71 30.94
CA THR A 229 -4.82 19.78 30.15
C THR A 229 -4.72 20.15 28.68
N LEU A 230 -4.43 19.17 27.82
CA LEU A 230 -4.46 19.37 26.37
C LEU A 230 -5.80 18.89 25.82
N HIS A 231 -6.50 19.78 25.13
CA HIS A 231 -7.72 19.50 24.40
C HIS A 231 -7.42 19.40 22.91
N TYR A 232 -8.05 18.46 22.22
CA TYR A 232 -8.02 18.37 20.77
C TYR A 232 -9.44 18.47 20.20
N GLU A 233 -9.55 19.01 18.99
CA GLU A 233 -10.81 19.16 18.25
C GLU A 233 -10.52 19.04 16.75
N VAL A 234 -11.00 17.97 16.13
CA VAL A 234 -10.90 17.77 14.68
C VAL A 234 -11.90 18.68 13.97
N ASP A 235 -11.50 19.25 12.84
CA ASP A 235 -12.33 20.18 12.09
C ASP A 235 -13.72 19.60 11.76
N ARG A 236 -14.75 20.42 11.98
CA ARG A 236 -16.18 20.06 11.91
C ARG A 236 -16.61 19.24 10.68
N PRO A 237 -16.11 19.45 9.44
CA PRO A 237 -16.49 18.61 8.30
C PRO A 237 -16.21 17.11 8.48
N PHE A 238 -15.35 16.74 9.42
CA PHE A 238 -14.98 15.35 9.71
C PHE A 238 -15.66 14.79 10.96
N SER A 239 -16.59 15.51 11.60
CA SER A 239 -17.15 15.17 12.92
C SER A 239 -18.02 13.90 12.97
N HIS A 240 -18.40 13.34 11.81
CA HIS A 240 -19.34 12.21 11.72
C HIS A 240 -18.85 11.09 10.79
N PRO A 241 -17.67 10.48 11.06
CA PRO A 241 -17.09 9.45 10.21
C PRO A 241 -17.96 8.19 10.08
N SER A 242 -18.81 7.88 11.06
CA SER A 242 -19.76 6.76 11.02
C SER A 242 -20.84 6.88 9.96
N THR A 243 -21.12 8.09 9.47
CA THR A 243 -22.03 8.30 8.35
C THR A 243 -21.35 8.09 6.99
N GLN A 244 -20.01 8.04 6.97
CA GLN A 244 -19.21 8.00 5.75
C GLN A 244 -18.79 6.58 5.36
N ILE A 245 -18.56 5.71 6.36
CA ILE A 245 -18.11 4.32 6.18
C ILE A 245 -18.88 3.36 7.10
N ASP A 246 -18.88 2.08 6.74
CA ASP A 246 -19.61 0.99 7.38
C ASP A 246 -18.84 0.29 8.53
N PHE A 247 -17.76 0.90 9.03
CA PHE A 247 -16.84 0.27 9.98
C PHE A 247 -17.53 -0.17 11.27
N TRP A 248 -18.24 0.73 11.94
CA TRP A 248 -18.91 0.45 13.23
C TRP A 248 -19.98 -0.65 13.09
N ASP A 249 -20.86 -0.56 12.09
CA ASP A 249 -21.87 -1.59 11.79
C ASP A 249 -21.25 -2.96 11.47
N SER A 250 -20.02 -2.96 10.92
CA SER A 250 -19.29 -4.18 10.59
C SER A 250 -18.69 -4.84 11.82
N LEU A 251 -18.29 -4.07 12.84
CA LEU A 251 -17.78 -4.62 14.10
C LEU A 251 -18.83 -5.45 14.84
N GLU A 252 -20.11 -5.07 14.78
CA GLU A 252 -21.22 -5.86 15.36
C GLU A 252 -21.35 -7.27 14.77
N LYS A 253 -20.91 -7.43 13.52
CA LYS A 253 -21.01 -8.70 12.78
C LYS A 253 -19.69 -9.47 12.79
N LEU A 254 -18.63 -8.91 13.36
CA LEU A 254 -17.31 -9.49 13.35
C LEU A 254 -17.19 -10.58 14.44
N PRO A 255 -16.89 -11.85 14.08
CA PRO A 255 -16.69 -12.90 15.06
C PRO A 255 -15.55 -12.58 16.02
N GLY A 256 -15.74 -12.85 17.31
CA GLY A 256 -14.70 -12.67 18.34
C GLY A 256 -14.51 -11.23 18.85
N MET A 257 -15.29 -10.27 18.35
CA MET A 257 -15.28 -8.90 18.90
C MET A 257 -15.87 -8.90 20.33
N GLU A 258 -15.13 -8.38 21.31
CA GLU A 258 -15.57 -8.33 22.71
C GLU A 258 -16.28 -7.02 23.06
N THR A 259 -15.77 -5.90 22.55
CA THR A 259 -16.28 -4.56 22.87
C THR A 259 -16.39 -3.73 21.61
N ILE A 260 -17.56 -3.13 21.37
CA ILE A 260 -17.80 -2.31 20.17
C ILE A 260 -17.86 -0.86 20.60
N PRO A 261 -16.97 0.02 20.08
CA PRO A 261 -17.05 1.43 20.37
C PRO A 261 -18.35 2.01 19.78
N PRO A 262 -18.97 3.02 20.43
CA PRO A 262 -20.08 3.75 19.84
C PRO A 262 -19.70 4.35 18.47
N PRO A 263 -20.69 4.69 17.62
CA PRO A 263 -20.45 5.47 16.41
C PRO A 263 -19.59 6.72 16.68
N ASP A 264 -18.77 7.11 15.70
CA ASP A 264 -17.84 8.24 15.78
C ASP A 264 -16.79 8.14 16.91
N THR A 265 -16.61 6.95 17.48
CA THR A 265 -15.61 6.67 18.54
C THR A 265 -14.57 5.68 18.04
N GLY A 266 -13.29 5.98 18.31
CA GLY A 266 -12.15 5.13 17.97
C GLY A 266 -12.02 3.90 18.86
N LEU A 267 -11.20 2.95 18.46
CA LEU A 267 -10.98 1.69 19.20
C LEU A 267 -10.35 1.90 20.59
N ALA A 268 -9.67 3.04 20.82
CA ALA A 268 -9.17 3.44 22.13
C ALA A 268 -10.20 4.23 22.98
N GLY A 269 -11.46 4.33 22.53
CA GLY A 269 -12.53 5.05 23.23
C GLY A 269 -12.49 6.58 23.06
N LYS A 270 -11.60 7.11 22.21
CA LYS A 270 -11.48 8.55 21.93
C LYS A 270 -12.40 8.97 20.78
N GLY A 271 -13.12 10.07 20.96
CA GLY A 271 -13.90 10.73 19.91
C GLY A 271 -13.06 11.73 19.11
N LEU A 272 -13.72 12.57 18.30
CA LEU A 272 -13.09 13.60 17.47
C LEU A 272 -12.85 14.94 18.19
N GLU A 273 -13.34 15.05 19.42
CA GLU A 273 -12.98 16.08 20.37
C GLU A 273 -12.77 15.43 21.73
N GLY A 274 -11.87 15.99 22.53
CA GLY A 274 -11.60 15.44 23.85
C GLY A 274 -10.33 15.95 24.49
N THR A 275 -9.86 15.24 25.50
CA THR A 275 -8.59 15.49 26.18
C THR A 275 -7.55 14.45 25.82
N MET A 276 -6.30 14.87 25.77
CA MET A 276 -5.14 14.01 25.59
C MET A 276 -4.65 13.49 26.95
N THR A 277 -4.06 12.29 26.96
CA THR A 277 -3.47 11.65 28.13
C THR A 277 -1.97 11.94 28.18
N ALA A 278 -1.44 12.39 29.31
CA ALA A 278 0.00 12.57 29.48
C ALA A 278 0.71 11.21 29.68
N GLU A 279 1.77 10.97 28.92
CA GLU A 279 2.62 9.77 28.97
C GLU A 279 4.09 10.18 28.85
N GLY A 280 4.81 10.22 29.98
CA GLY A 280 6.20 10.69 30.01
C GLY A 280 6.30 12.15 29.58
N ILE A 281 7.02 12.40 28.47
CA ILE A 281 7.25 13.74 27.91
C ILE A 281 6.23 14.15 26.82
N VAL A 282 5.23 13.32 26.52
CA VAL A 282 4.22 13.58 25.47
C VAL A 282 2.80 13.51 26.00
N PHE A 283 1.87 14.17 25.32
CA PHE A 283 0.44 13.93 25.42
C PHE A 283 -0.02 13.11 24.23
N ARG A 284 -0.97 12.20 24.44
CA ARG A 284 -1.51 11.30 23.40
C ARG A 284 -3.03 11.25 23.35
N ALA A 285 -3.55 11.16 22.14
CA ALA A 285 -4.90 10.72 21.85
C ALA A 285 -4.82 9.63 20.76
N ASP A 286 -4.91 8.38 21.19
CA ASP A 286 -4.73 7.23 20.30
C ASP A 286 -6.00 6.88 19.53
N LEU A 287 -5.79 6.33 18.34
CA LEU A 287 -6.79 5.72 17.49
C LEU A 287 -8.02 6.59 17.23
N LEU A 288 -7.81 7.87 16.98
CA LEU A 288 -8.87 8.80 16.58
C LEU A 288 -9.59 8.26 15.32
N PRO A 289 -10.93 8.25 15.28
CA PRO A 289 -11.73 7.63 14.22
C PRO A 289 -11.81 8.48 12.94
N VAL A 290 -10.71 9.12 12.55
CA VAL A 290 -10.65 10.02 11.41
C VAL A 290 -10.72 9.23 10.10
N VAL A 291 -11.54 9.69 9.15
CA VAL A 291 -11.68 9.13 7.79
C VAL A 291 -11.56 10.26 6.76
N PRO A 292 -11.12 9.97 5.51
CA PRO A 292 -10.82 11.02 4.52
C PRO A 292 -12.06 11.50 3.76
N TYR A 293 -13.22 11.56 4.43
CA TYR A 293 -14.50 11.86 3.80
C TYR A 293 -15.23 12.96 4.55
N THR A 294 -15.81 13.86 3.79
CA THR A 294 -16.73 14.90 4.24
C THR A 294 -17.97 14.87 3.34
N ASP A 295 -19.01 15.66 3.69
CA ASP A 295 -20.17 15.85 2.81
C ASP A 295 -19.79 16.49 1.46
N SER A 296 -18.61 17.11 1.36
CA SER A 296 -18.06 17.71 0.12
C SER A 296 -17.15 16.76 -0.68
N GLY A 297 -16.98 15.51 -0.22
CA GLY A 297 -16.21 14.49 -0.91
C GLY A 297 -14.91 14.10 -0.20
N TYR A 298 -13.97 13.55 -0.97
CA TYR A 298 -12.69 13.03 -0.47
C TYR A 298 -11.70 14.13 -0.10
N MET A 299 -11.18 14.09 1.13
CA MET A 299 -10.16 15.00 1.66
C MET A 299 -9.21 14.24 2.59
N PRO A 300 -7.97 13.90 2.15
CA PRO A 300 -7.04 13.05 2.90
C PRO A 300 -6.23 13.78 3.97
N TYR A 301 -6.41 15.10 4.10
CA TYR A 301 -5.71 15.95 5.07
C TYR A 301 -6.66 16.64 6.07
N PRO A 302 -7.44 15.89 6.87
CA PRO A 302 -8.16 16.44 8.02
C PRO A 302 -7.23 17.25 8.93
N GLN A 303 -7.71 18.36 9.48
CA GLN A 303 -6.96 19.17 10.42
C GLN A 303 -7.52 19.04 11.83
N VAL A 304 -6.64 19.18 12.82
CA VAL A 304 -6.97 19.17 14.25
C VAL A 304 -6.42 20.42 14.91
N THR A 305 -7.20 21.00 15.83
CA THR A 305 -6.75 22.07 16.71
C THR A 305 -6.41 21.48 18.07
N VAL A 306 -5.21 21.77 18.59
CA VAL A 306 -4.81 21.38 19.95
C VAL A 306 -4.66 22.64 20.80
N ARG A 307 -5.20 22.63 22.01
CA ARG A 307 -5.15 23.74 22.97
C ARG A 307 -4.65 23.23 24.32
N ALA A 308 -3.63 23.88 24.87
CA ALA A 308 -3.22 23.67 26.25
C ALA A 308 -3.93 24.67 27.16
N VAL A 309 -4.52 24.18 28.25
CA VAL A 309 -5.15 25.01 29.29
C VAL A 309 -4.55 24.72 30.65
N ASP A 310 -4.47 25.74 31.50
CA ASP A 310 -4.10 25.58 32.91
C ASP A 310 -5.28 25.12 33.77
N GLU A 311 -5.03 24.88 35.07
CA GLU A 311 -6.06 24.49 36.05
C GLU A 311 -7.19 25.53 36.22
N GLN A 312 -6.96 26.79 35.84
CA GLN A 312 -7.95 27.86 35.88
C GLN A 312 -8.73 27.98 34.55
N GLY A 313 -8.45 27.12 33.57
CA GLY A 313 -9.08 27.11 32.25
C GLY A 313 -8.56 28.19 31.29
N ARG A 314 -7.44 28.86 31.61
CA ARG A 314 -6.82 29.83 30.71
C ARG A 314 -6.04 29.09 29.63
N VAL A 315 -6.20 29.52 28.37
CA VAL A 315 -5.45 28.97 27.24
C VAL A 315 -4.00 29.45 27.32
N LEU A 316 -3.07 28.51 27.47
CA LEU A 316 -1.63 28.76 27.51
C LEU A 316 -1.03 28.82 26.11
N ALA A 317 -1.44 27.89 25.25
CA ALA A 317 -0.99 27.78 23.87
C ALA A 317 -2.04 27.06 23.01
N ARG A 318 -1.97 27.28 21.70
CA ARG A 318 -2.79 26.60 20.69
C ARG A 318 -1.97 26.37 19.44
N THR A 319 -2.17 25.23 18.81
CA THR A 319 -1.59 24.93 17.49
C THR A 319 -2.59 24.16 16.62
N ARG A 320 -2.23 23.93 15.36
CA ARG A 320 -2.96 23.08 14.41
C ARG A 320 -2.00 22.13 13.71
N ALA A 321 -2.48 20.91 13.48
CA ALA A 321 -1.75 19.87 12.77
C ALA A 321 -2.69 19.12 11.82
N VAL A 322 -2.11 18.32 10.92
CA VAL A 322 -2.84 17.46 10.00
C VAL A 322 -2.92 16.04 10.58
N LEU A 323 -4.07 15.39 10.42
CA LEU A 323 -4.31 13.98 10.73
C LEU A 323 -4.48 13.19 9.42
N PRO A 324 -3.38 12.96 8.67
CA PRO A 324 -3.43 12.47 7.31
C PRO A 324 -3.92 11.01 7.27
N VAL A 325 -4.98 10.77 6.50
CA VAL A 325 -5.59 9.44 6.33
C VAL A 325 -6.03 9.26 4.88
N ALA A 326 -5.93 8.05 4.33
CA ALA A 326 -6.27 7.80 2.94
C ALA A 326 -6.88 6.41 2.72
N THR A 327 -7.82 6.33 1.78
CA THR A 327 -8.45 5.09 1.31
C THR A 327 -8.12 4.80 -0.15
N GLU A 328 -7.10 5.46 -0.70
CA GLU A 328 -6.64 5.30 -2.08
C GLU A 328 -5.70 4.09 -2.22
N MET A 329 -6.15 2.92 -1.74
CA MET A 329 -5.46 1.65 -1.96
C MET A 329 -5.97 1.00 -3.26
N ASN A 330 -5.14 0.98 -4.29
CA ASN A 330 -5.58 0.74 -5.68
C ASN A 330 -5.66 -0.75 -6.07
N CYS A 331 -6.32 -1.58 -5.24
CA CYS A 331 -6.53 -3.01 -5.51
C CYS A 331 -7.28 -3.27 -6.84
N ARG A 332 -8.09 -2.31 -7.28
CA ARG A 332 -8.93 -2.40 -8.51
C ARG A 332 -8.14 -2.58 -9.80
N THR A 333 -6.85 -2.25 -9.81
CA THR A 333 -5.94 -2.48 -10.94
C THR A 333 -5.91 -3.96 -11.33
N CYS A 334 -5.93 -4.86 -10.33
CA CYS A 334 -5.90 -6.31 -10.55
C CYS A 334 -7.20 -7.02 -10.13
N HIS A 335 -7.98 -6.44 -9.21
CA HIS A 335 -9.18 -7.05 -8.65
C HIS A 335 -10.51 -6.47 -9.16
N GLY A 336 -10.49 -5.68 -10.24
CA GLY A 336 -11.72 -5.23 -10.88
C GLY A 336 -12.42 -4.10 -10.13
N GLY A 337 -13.63 -3.77 -10.59
CA GLY A 337 -14.46 -2.73 -9.97
C GLY A 337 -14.04 -1.28 -10.28
N PRO A 338 -14.92 -0.31 -9.97
CA PRO A 338 -14.58 1.11 -9.90
C PRO A 338 -14.02 1.47 -8.51
N TRP A 339 -13.51 2.69 -8.37
CA TRP A 339 -13.35 3.31 -7.05
C TRP A 339 -14.70 3.49 -6.36
N LYS A 340 -14.74 3.40 -5.03
CA LYS A 340 -15.98 3.53 -4.26
C LYS A 340 -16.52 4.95 -4.21
N LYS A 341 -15.65 5.96 -4.17
CA LYS A 341 -16.01 7.38 -4.01
C LYS A 341 -15.41 8.22 -5.13
N GLU A 342 -16.28 8.87 -5.92
CA GLU A 342 -15.94 9.94 -6.88
C GLU A 342 -14.89 9.59 -7.95
N ASP A 343 -14.67 8.32 -8.25
CA ASP A 343 -13.54 7.85 -9.07
C ASP A 343 -12.13 8.20 -8.50
N ARG A 344 -12.08 8.54 -7.21
CA ARG A 344 -10.88 9.03 -6.51
C ARG A 344 -10.26 7.97 -5.61
N ALA A 345 -11.06 7.41 -4.70
CA ALA A 345 -10.57 6.56 -3.62
C ALA A 345 -11.62 5.52 -3.18
N GLY A 346 -11.20 4.62 -2.28
CA GLY A 346 -12.05 3.63 -1.63
C GLY A 346 -12.27 2.34 -2.44
N ILE A 347 -12.43 1.24 -1.73
CA ILE A 347 -12.55 -0.10 -2.29
C ILE A 347 -14.03 -0.41 -2.51
N SER A 348 -14.43 -0.57 -3.78
CA SER A 348 -15.81 -0.97 -4.09
C SER A 348 -16.08 -2.41 -3.69
N THR A 349 -17.35 -2.75 -3.40
CA THR A 349 -17.76 -4.12 -3.08
C THR A 349 -17.35 -5.13 -4.16
N ALA A 350 -17.38 -4.74 -5.44
CA ALA A 350 -16.91 -5.60 -6.53
C ALA A 350 -15.41 -5.92 -6.41
N THR A 351 -14.59 -4.91 -6.12
CA THR A 351 -13.15 -5.09 -5.85
C THR A 351 -12.93 -5.97 -4.63
N ALA A 352 -13.63 -5.65 -3.54
CA ALA A 352 -13.51 -6.36 -2.26
C ALA A 352 -13.84 -7.85 -2.41
N MET A 353 -14.96 -8.17 -3.07
CA MET A 353 -15.36 -9.56 -3.34
C MET A 353 -14.39 -10.29 -4.26
N SER A 354 -13.78 -9.60 -5.23
CA SER A 354 -12.77 -10.19 -6.11
C SER A 354 -11.47 -10.52 -5.37
N VAL A 355 -11.09 -9.72 -4.36
CA VAL A 355 -9.96 -10.05 -3.47
C VAL A 355 -10.25 -11.34 -2.70
N LEU A 356 -11.43 -11.48 -2.08
CA LEU A 356 -11.80 -12.70 -1.36
C LEU A 356 -11.91 -13.92 -2.28
N ALA A 357 -12.45 -13.76 -3.49
CA ALA A 357 -12.51 -14.84 -4.48
C ALA A 357 -11.12 -15.34 -4.89
N ALA A 358 -10.16 -14.41 -5.06
CA ALA A 358 -8.77 -14.76 -5.35
C ALA A 358 -8.13 -15.49 -4.16
N HIS A 359 -8.38 -15.02 -2.94
CA HIS A 359 -7.91 -15.66 -1.71
C HIS A 359 -8.49 -17.07 -1.56
N ASP A 360 -9.81 -17.25 -1.74
CA ASP A 360 -10.48 -18.56 -1.67
C ASP A 360 -9.90 -19.54 -2.70
N ARG A 361 -9.67 -19.08 -3.93
CA ARG A 361 -9.09 -19.89 -5.01
C ARG A 361 -7.66 -20.37 -4.69
N LEU A 362 -6.83 -19.52 -4.10
CA LEU A 362 -5.40 -19.78 -3.88
C LEU A 362 -5.13 -20.48 -2.54
N SER A 363 -5.90 -20.13 -1.51
CA SER A 363 -5.69 -20.57 -0.13
C SER A 363 -6.73 -21.60 0.34
N GLY A 364 -7.70 -21.96 -0.51
CA GLY A 364 -8.73 -22.95 -0.18
C GLY A 364 -9.72 -22.52 0.90
N THR A 365 -9.90 -21.20 1.07
CA THR A 365 -10.84 -20.63 2.04
C THR A 365 -12.25 -20.47 1.46
N ARG A 366 -13.20 -19.99 2.29
CA ARG A 366 -14.58 -19.65 1.91
C ARG A 366 -14.98 -18.26 2.41
N LEU A 367 -14.04 -17.34 2.36
CA LEU A 367 -14.18 -15.97 2.88
C LEU A 367 -15.17 -15.16 2.04
N GLN A 368 -15.23 -15.39 0.72
CA GLN A 368 -16.19 -14.71 -0.13
C GLN A 368 -17.63 -15.10 0.23
N GLU A 369 -17.88 -16.39 0.48
CA GLU A 369 -19.18 -16.89 0.95
C GLU A 369 -19.54 -16.32 2.32
N GLN A 370 -18.57 -16.30 3.25
CA GLN A 370 -18.72 -15.70 4.58
C GLN A 370 -19.14 -14.22 4.48
N ALA A 371 -18.40 -13.42 3.72
CA ALA A 371 -18.71 -12.01 3.52
C ALA A 371 -20.08 -11.81 2.85
N ALA A 372 -20.42 -12.64 1.85
CA ALA A 372 -21.72 -12.61 1.20
C ALA A 372 -22.89 -12.96 2.15
N SER A 373 -22.63 -13.74 3.21
CA SER A 373 -23.61 -14.03 4.27
C SER A 373 -23.78 -12.90 5.30
N GLY A 374 -23.04 -11.79 5.13
CA GLY A 374 -23.09 -10.63 6.02
C GLY A 374 -22.10 -10.67 7.18
N GLN A 375 -21.15 -11.61 7.17
CA GLN A 375 -20.08 -11.71 8.17
C GLN A 375 -18.77 -11.16 7.57
N PRO A 376 -18.32 -9.96 7.96
CA PRO A 376 -17.11 -9.38 7.40
C PRO A 376 -15.86 -10.17 7.81
N VAL A 377 -14.80 -10.04 7.00
CA VAL A 377 -13.52 -10.70 7.22
C VAL A 377 -12.50 -9.68 7.72
N LEU A 378 -11.95 -9.89 8.91
CA LEU A 378 -10.80 -9.15 9.39
C LEU A 378 -9.53 -9.96 9.09
N CYS A 379 -8.69 -9.46 8.17
CA CYS A 379 -7.49 -10.17 7.70
C CYS A 379 -6.56 -10.57 8.87
N GLN A 380 -6.50 -9.72 9.89
CA GLN A 380 -5.70 -9.90 11.09
C GLN A 380 -6.09 -11.11 11.94
N GLN A 381 -7.31 -11.65 11.81
CA GLN A 381 -7.71 -12.86 12.53
C GLN A 381 -6.87 -14.08 12.16
N CYS A 382 -6.30 -14.10 10.95
CA CYS A 382 -5.39 -15.14 10.48
C CYS A 382 -3.94 -14.63 10.39
N HIS A 383 -3.76 -13.41 9.88
CA HIS A 383 -2.45 -12.81 9.61
C HIS A 383 -2.07 -11.78 10.67
N HIS A 384 -1.19 -12.15 11.61
CA HIS A 384 -0.77 -11.24 12.68
C HIS A 384 -0.27 -9.89 12.13
N ASP A 385 -0.66 -8.78 12.76
CA ASP A 385 -0.17 -7.43 12.48
C ASP A 385 0.32 -6.76 13.77
N PRO A 386 1.65 -6.56 13.93
CA PRO A 386 2.23 -5.89 15.10
C PRO A 386 1.74 -4.46 15.31
N LEU A 387 1.13 -3.80 14.31
CA LEU A 387 0.57 -2.46 14.45
C LEU A 387 -0.76 -2.46 15.21
N LEU A 388 -1.56 -3.53 15.07
CA LEU A 388 -2.91 -3.64 15.63
C LEU A 388 -3.00 -4.57 16.85
N ALA A 389 -1.92 -5.29 17.16
CA ALA A 389 -1.84 -6.13 18.35
C ALA A 389 -2.21 -5.34 19.62
N GLY A 390 -3.19 -5.84 20.37
CA GLY A 390 -3.66 -5.21 21.62
C GLY A 390 -4.54 -3.97 21.44
N LYS A 391 -4.96 -3.63 20.21
CA LYS A 391 -5.76 -2.42 19.92
C LYS A 391 -7.26 -2.65 19.82
N GLY A 392 -7.78 -3.59 20.60
CA GLY A 392 -9.22 -3.86 20.71
C GLY A 392 -9.86 -4.61 19.53
N LEU A 393 -9.08 -5.08 18.55
CA LEU A 393 -9.56 -5.95 17.48
C LEU A 393 -9.10 -7.41 17.69
N PRO A 394 -9.94 -8.40 17.33
CA PRO A 394 -9.54 -9.80 17.31
C PRO A 394 -8.42 -10.02 16.30
N GLN A 395 -7.33 -10.67 16.71
CA GLN A 395 -6.17 -10.90 15.86
C GLN A 395 -5.45 -12.20 16.24
N ALA A 396 -4.81 -12.82 15.26
CA ALA A 396 -3.90 -13.95 15.48
C ALA A 396 -2.70 -13.57 16.37
N GLY A 397 -2.23 -14.50 17.19
CA GLY A 397 -0.96 -14.33 17.90
C GLY A 397 0.24 -14.26 16.94
N PRO A 398 1.40 -13.74 17.39
CA PRO A 398 2.62 -13.70 16.57
C PRO A 398 3.09 -15.10 16.14
N ASP A 399 2.83 -16.12 16.97
CA ASP A 399 3.16 -17.52 16.71
C ASP A 399 2.17 -18.23 15.75
N SER A 400 1.29 -17.48 15.07
CA SER A 400 0.41 -18.09 14.07
C SER A 400 1.25 -18.71 12.95
N GLY A 401 0.84 -19.89 12.46
CA GLY A 401 1.53 -20.55 11.34
C GLY A 401 1.39 -19.81 10.01
N GLN A 402 0.58 -18.75 9.96
CA GLN A 402 0.42 -17.89 8.79
C GLN A 402 1.48 -16.77 8.81
N LEU A 403 1.89 -16.33 7.62
CA LEU A 403 2.71 -15.13 7.50
C LEU A 403 2.00 -13.93 8.12
N ASN A 404 2.75 -13.03 8.74
CA ASN A 404 2.23 -11.74 9.16
C ASN A 404 1.61 -10.99 7.96
N LEU A 405 0.68 -10.06 8.21
CA LEU A 405 -0.11 -9.43 7.15
C LEU A 405 0.75 -8.74 6.08
N SER A 406 1.80 -8.03 6.50
CA SER A 406 2.70 -7.33 5.57
C SER A 406 3.47 -8.32 4.70
N ALA A 407 4.04 -9.38 5.30
CA ALA A 407 4.77 -10.41 4.57
C ALA A 407 3.88 -11.17 3.59
N ALA A 408 2.64 -11.48 3.97
CA ALA A 408 1.67 -12.16 3.11
C ALA A 408 1.31 -11.32 1.86
N ILE A 409 1.00 -10.03 2.06
CA ILE A 409 0.62 -9.15 0.95
C ILE A 409 1.82 -8.86 0.06
N HIS A 410 2.93 -8.38 0.61
CA HIS A 410 4.09 -8.00 -0.20
C HIS A 410 4.74 -9.22 -0.85
N GLY A 411 4.89 -10.34 -0.11
CA GLY A 411 5.49 -11.57 -0.61
C GLY A 411 4.78 -12.13 -1.85
N PHE A 412 3.44 -12.14 -1.84
CA PHE A 412 2.67 -12.63 -2.97
C PHE A 412 2.66 -11.63 -4.14
N HIS A 413 2.42 -10.35 -3.88
CA HIS A 413 2.26 -9.36 -4.95
C HIS A 413 3.59 -9.00 -5.64
N ALA A 414 4.73 -9.08 -4.93
CA ALA A 414 6.05 -8.85 -5.51
C ALA A 414 6.34 -9.77 -6.70
N ILE A 415 5.78 -10.98 -6.73
CA ILE A 415 5.94 -11.96 -7.82
C ILE A 415 5.53 -11.36 -9.17
N PHE A 416 4.50 -10.51 -9.17
CA PHE A 416 3.93 -9.91 -10.38
C PHE A 416 4.44 -8.51 -10.69
N LEU A 417 4.95 -7.80 -9.68
CA LEU A 417 5.24 -6.37 -9.74
C LEU A 417 6.74 -6.04 -9.67
N ALA A 418 7.60 -7.05 -9.74
CA ALA A 418 9.04 -6.89 -9.86
C ALA A 418 9.44 -6.01 -11.06
N ASP A 419 10.61 -5.37 -10.99
CA ASP A 419 11.19 -4.54 -12.05
C ASP A 419 10.34 -3.32 -12.45
N LEU A 420 9.48 -2.82 -11.56
CA LEU A 420 8.71 -1.58 -11.76
C LEU A 420 9.26 -0.39 -10.95
N GLY A 421 10.33 -0.60 -10.16
CA GLY A 421 10.85 0.41 -9.23
C GLY A 421 9.77 0.89 -8.25
N ALA A 422 9.81 2.17 -7.86
CA ALA A 422 8.81 2.74 -6.94
C ALA A 422 7.37 2.72 -7.48
N LYS A 423 7.17 2.58 -8.80
CA LYS A 423 5.82 2.44 -9.36
C LYS A 423 5.11 1.21 -8.78
N ALA A 424 5.85 0.13 -8.47
CA ALA A 424 5.29 -1.04 -7.80
C ALA A 424 4.59 -0.68 -6.49
N CYS A 425 5.23 0.13 -5.65
CA CYS A 425 4.70 0.57 -4.37
C CYS A 425 3.43 1.42 -4.56
N THR A 426 3.46 2.36 -5.51
CA THR A 426 2.32 3.25 -5.79
C THR A 426 1.12 2.56 -6.46
N GLN A 427 1.24 1.29 -6.87
CA GLN A 427 0.08 0.49 -7.29
C GLN A 427 -0.85 0.13 -6.13
N CYS A 428 -0.34 0.17 -4.89
CA CYS A 428 -1.13 -0.14 -3.70
C CYS A 428 -1.14 1.01 -2.70
N HIS A 429 -0.03 1.75 -2.56
CA HIS A 429 0.06 2.85 -1.61
C HIS A 429 -0.40 4.18 -2.22
N PRO A 430 -0.99 5.08 -1.42
CA PRO A 430 -1.61 6.32 -1.87
C PRO A 430 -0.57 7.43 -2.14
N ALA A 431 0.54 7.10 -2.80
CA ALA A 431 1.67 7.98 -3.07
C ALA A 431 1.88 8.29 -4.57
N GLY A 432 1.07 7.72 -5.46
CA GLY A 432 1.17 8.02 -6.89
C GLY A 432 0.84 9.48 -7.22
N ASN A 433 1.61 10.07 -8.14
CA ASN A 433 1.46 11.49 -8.55
C ASN A 433 0.10 11.78 -9.20
N GLU A 434 -0.52 10.77 -9.81
CA GLU A 434 -1.86 10.85 -10.40
C GLU A 434 -2.99 10.60 -9.38
N GLY A 435 -2.62 10.24 -8.15
CA GLY A 435 -3.51 10.02 -7.03
C GLY A 435 -4.10 11.30 -6.46
N ALA A 436 -5.23 11.14 -5.78
CA ALA A 436 -5.84 12.18 -4.96
C ALA A 436 -4.98 12.47 -3.73
N THR A 437 -4.26 11.48 -3.19
CA THR A 437 -3.59 11.60 -1.90
C THR A 437 -2.20 12.19 -2.01
N ARG A 438 -1.31 11.59 -2.81
CA ARG A 438 0.12 11.95 -2.94
C ARG A 438 0.82 12.00 -1.57
N ALA A 439 0.79 10.86 -0.87
CA ALA A 439 1.23 10.73 0.51
C ALA A 439 2.71 11.06 0.77
N LEU A 440 3.59 10.77 -0.20
CA LEU A 440 5.01 11.10 -0.14
C LEU A 440 5.18 12.56 -0.57
N ARG A 441 5.41 13.45 0.40
CA ARG A 441 5.35 14.92 0.19
C ARG A 441 6.32 15.73 1.06
N GLY A 442 7.21 15.06 1.77
CA GLY A 442 8.25 15.71 2.57
C GLY A 442 9.48 16.09 1.75
N ILE A 443 10.49 16.68 2.40
CA ILE A 443 11.72 17.15 1.75
C ILE A 443 12.42 16.11 0.86
N HIS A 444 12.47 14.83 1.24
CA HIS A 444 13.08 13.79 0.40
C HIS A 444 12.38 13.65 -0.96
N HIS A 445 11.06 13.81 -1.02
CA HIS A 445 10.33 13.82 -2.28
C HIS A 445 10.72 15.01 -3.16
N ASN A 446 10.91 16.18 -2.54
CA ASN A 446 11.31 17.40 -3.25
C ASN A 446 12.72 17.29 -3.82
N LEU A 447 13.54 16.39 -3.27
CA LEU A 447 14.87 16.03 -3.76
C LEU A 447 14.83 14.84 -4.73
N GLU A 448 13.66 14.55 -5.31
CA GLU A 448 13.44 13.48 -6.31
C GLU A 448 13.67 12.05 -5.80
N MET A 449 13.75 11.86 -4.48
CA MET A 449 13.79 10.52 -3.88
C MET A 449 12.40 9.87 -3.87
N ASP A 450 12.39 8.55 -3.97
CA ASP A 450 11.19 7.72 -3.92
C ASP A 450 11.27 6.64 -2.83
N CYS A 451 10.30 5.72 -2.83
CA CYS A 451 10.20 4.68 -1.81
C CYS A 451 11.41 3.74 -1.80
N THR A 452 12.02 3.50 -2.96
CA THR A 452 13.05 2.48 -3.15
C THR A 452 14.39 2.87 -2.55
N ASN A 453 14.68 4.17 -2.49
CA ASN A 453 15.86 4.71 -1.81
C ASN A 453 15.95 4.26 -0.33
N CYS A 454 14.79 4.16 0.33
CA CYS A 454 14.72 3.81 1.75
C CYS A 454 14.34 2.35 2.00
N HIS A 455 13.39 1.82 1.24
CA HIS A 455 12.78 0.51 1.49
C HIS A 455 13.26 -0.59 0.55
N GLY A 456 14.06 -0.26 -0.47
CA GLY A 456 14.43 -1.16 -1.58
C GLY A 456 13.30 -1.31 -2.60
N SER A 457 13.56 -2.10 -3.65
CA SER A 457 12.51 -2.51 -4.58
C SER A 457 11.39 -3.27 -3.85
N LEU A 458 10.23 -3.45 -4.49
CA LEU A 458 9.16 -4.28 -3.90
C LEU A 458 9.64 -5.72 -3.66
N SER A 459 10.48 -6.26 -4.54
CA SER A 459 11.10 -7.58 -4.41
C SER A 459 11.99 -7.65 -3.17
N ASP A 460 12.86 -6.66 -2.98
CA ASP A 460 13.76 -6.56 -1.84
C ASP A 460 13.00 -6.38 -0.51
N HIS A 461 11.99 -5.50 -0.51
CA HIS A 461 11.12 -5.27 0.64
C HIS A 461 10.38 -6.56 1.05
N ALA A 462 9.80 -7.26 0.07
CA ALA A 462 9.12 -8.53 0.30
C ALA A 462 10.08 -9.59 0.83
N LEU A 463 11.27 -9.74 0.24
CA LEU A 463 12.29 -10.68 0.69
C LEU A 463 12.71 -10.39 2.15
N ALA A 464 12.92 -9.14 2.52
CA ALA A 464 13.31 -8.77 3.88
C ALA A 464 12.23 -9.14 4.92
N LEU A 465 10.95 -8.96 4.59
CA LEU A 465 9.83 -9.42 5.42
C LEU A 465 9.73 -10.95 5.49
N LEU A 466 9.87 -11.64 4.35
CA LEU A 466 9.80 -13.09 4.27
C LEU A 466 10.97 -13.75 5.03
N ARG A 467 12.17 -13.18 4.98
CA ARG A 467 13.32 -13.60 5.81
C ARG A 467 13.01 -13.50 7.30
N GLY A 468 12.36 -12.41 7.73
CA GLY A 468 11.93 -12.27 9.13
C GLY A 468 10.89 -13.31 9.56
N GLU A 469 10.01 -13.74 8.66
CA GLU A 469 9.06 -14.83 8.92
C GLU A 469 9.70 -16.23 8.83
N GLN A 470 10.70 -16.41 7.96
CA GLN A 470 11.50 -17.63 7.84
C GLN A 470 12.27 -17.92 9.13
N GLU A 471 12.85 -16.90 9.77
CA GLU A 471 13.51 -17.02 11.07
C GLU A 471 12.55 -17.41 12.21
N GLN A 472 11.26 -17.09 12.06
CA GLN A 472 10.19 -17.54 12.95
C GLN A 472 9.68 -18.96 12.61
N GLY A 473 10.29 -19.64 11.62
CA GLY A 473 9.97 -21.02 11.25
C GLY A 473 8.73 -21.17 10.36
N LYS A 474 8.28 -20.11 9.69
CA LYS A 474 7.08 -20.14 8.85
C LYS A 474 7.40 -20.61 7.42
N ALA A 475 7.12 -21.88 7.14
CA ALA A 475 7.48 -22.54 5.87
C ALA A 475 6.98 -21.84 4.59
N HIS A 476 5.82 -21.18 4.63
CA HIS A 476 5.29 -20.46 3.46
C HIS A 476 6.18 -19.28 3.02
N ALA A 477 7.06 -18.79 3.90
CA ALA A 477 8.05 -17.78 3.52
C ALA A 477 9.00 -18.32 2.44
N ASP A 478 9.51 -19.54 2.62
CA ASP A 478 10.40 -20.21 1.66
C ASP A 478 9.74 -20.39 0.29
N GLU A 479 8.45 -20.76 0.31
CA GLU A 479 7.66 -20.95 -0.91
C GLU A 479 7.55 -19.67 -1.74
N LEU A 480 7.29 -18.52 -1.11
CA LEU A 480 7.20 -17.24 -1.81
C LEU A 480 8.57 -16.71 -2.24
N MET A 481 9.59 -16.86 -1.39
CA MET A 481 10.96 -16.44 -1.70
C MET A 481 11.51 -17.14 -2.96
N HIS A 482 11.07 -18.37 -3.26
CA HIS A 482 11.47 -19.09 -4.46
C HIS A 482 11.16 -18.35 -5.78
N TYR A 483 10.15 -17.47 -5.79
CA TYR A 483 9.72 -16.73 -6.98
C TYR A 483 10.32 -15.33 -7.11
N LEU A 484 11.10 -14.91 -6.11
CA LEU A 484 11.66 -13.58 -5.99
C LEU A 484 13.18 -13.62 -6.12
N ALA A 485 13.74 -12.55 -6.68
CA ALA A 485 15.17 -12.30 -6.70
C ALA A 485 15.42 -10.90 -6.12
N PRO A 486 16.50 -10.71 -5.35
CA PRO A 486 16.87 -9.39 -4.88
C PRO A 486 17.30 -8.51 -6.06
N GLU A 487 17.01 -7.22 -5.97
CA GLU A 487 17.40 -6.21 -6.95
C GLU A 487 18.55 -5.33 -6.38
N ALA A 488 18.58 -5.11 -5.07
CA ALA A 488 19.56 -4.25 -4.41
C ALA A 488 20.84 -4.95 -3.93
N VAL A 489 20.83 -6.29 -3.79
CA VAL A 489 21.96 -7.10 -3.29
C VAL A 489 22.22 -8.32 -4.17
N ALA A 490 23.39 -8.96 -4.04
CA ALA A 490 23.80 -10.01 -4.98
C ALA A 490 23.03 -11.34 -4.79
N GLY A 491 22.54 -11.59 -3.58
CA GLY A 491 21.90 -12.86 -3.22
C GLY A 491 20.91 -12.70 -2.07
N ILE A 492 19.98 -13.65 -1.97
CA ILE A 492 18.94 -13.68 -0.92
C ILE A 492 19.57 -13.78 0.48
N ASP A 493 20.74 -14.40 0.60
CA ASP A 493 21.52 -14.51 1.83
C ASP A 493 22.06 -13.17 2.35
N GLU A 494 22.20 -12.17 1.47
CA GLU A 494 22.58 -10.80 1.84
C GLU A 494 21.38 -9.96 2.30
N ILE A 495 20.14 -10.42 2.10
CA ILE A 495 18.93 -9.73 2.59
C ILE A 495 18.83 -9.89 4.11
N ARG A 496 18.85 -8.76 4.81
CA ARG A 496 18.65 -8.68 6.26
C ARG A 496 17.16 -8.75 6.59
N PRO A 497 16.77 -9.64 7.52
CA PRO A 497 15.38 -9.80 7.93
C PRO A 497 14.85 -8.52 8.58
N ARG A 498 13.54 -8.29 8.45
CA ARG A 498 12.83 -7.22 9.15
C ARG A 498 11.45 -7.66 9.61
N GLN A 499 11.00 -7.11 10.72
CA GLN A 499 9.60 -7.15 11.14
C GLN A 499 8.91 -5.81 10.78
N PRO A 500 7.68 -5.86 10.22
CA PRO A 500 6.96 -4.63 9.88
C PRO A 500 6.67 -3.82 11.15
N TRP A 501 6.73 -2.49 11.04
CA TRP A 501 6.45 -1.52 12.12
C TRP A 501 7.46 -1.47 13.27
N ILE A 502 8.51 -2.30 13.21
CA ILE A 502 9.57 -2.42 14.24
C ILE A 502 10.92 -2.11 13.61
N ASN A 503 11.25 -2.78 12.51
CA ASN A 503 12.49 -2.60 11.78
C ASN A 503 12.20 -1.77 10.52
N GLU A 504 12.42 -0.45 10.61
CA GLU A 504 12.15 0.52 9.54
C GLU A 504 13.43 1.25 9.12
N PRO A 505 13.45 1.92 7.95
CA PRO A 505 14.56 2.79 7.57
C PRO A 505 14.78 3.91 8.60
N ASP A 506 16.04 4.23 8.87
CA ASP A 506 16.43 5.28 9.80
C ASP A 506 17.08 6.47 9.07
N CYS A 507 16.81 7.69 9.54
CA CYS A 507 17.40 8.89 8.95
C CYS A 507 18.93 8.93 9.12
N LEU A 508 19.47 8.39 10.21
CA LEU A 508 20.92 8.44 10.50
C LEU A 508 21.73 7.44 9.68
N ASN A 509 21.09 6.53 8.94
CA ASN A 509 21.82 5.65 8.02
C ASN A 509 22.44 6.46 6.86
N CYS A 510 21.74 7.50 6.39
CA CYS A 510 22.26 8.46 5.41
C CYS A 510 22.86 9.69 6.11
N HIS A 511 22.17 10.25 7.11
CA HIS A 511 22.60 11.41 7.89
C HIS A 511 23.48 11.01 9.09
N GLN A 512 24.55 10.26 8.83
CA GLN A 512 25.47 9.83 9.86
C GLN A 512 26.04 11.05 10.60
N ASP A 513 26.03 11.03 11.93
CA ASP A 513 26.44 12.15 12.79
C ASP A 513 25.78 13.49 12.41
N PHE A 514 24.55 13.46 11.88
CA PHE A 514 23.78 14.63 11.43
C PHE A 514 24.44 15.41 10.27
N GLN A 515 25.35 14.76 9.54
CA GLN A 515 26.07 15.32 8.41
C GLN A 515 25.28 15.24 7.09
N PRO A 516 25.68 15.99 6.04
CA PRO A 516 25.11 15.77 4.72
C PRO A 516 25.34 14.31 4.30
N PRO A 517 24.36 13.66 3.66
CA PRO A 517 24.45 12.26 3.32
C PRO A 517 25.47 12.04 2.20
N GLU A 518 26.23 10.95 2.29
CA GLU A 518 27.12 10.47 1.22
C GLU A 518 26.41 9.48 0.28
N THR A 519 25.24 8.99 0.68
CA THR A 519 24.40 8.05 -0.06
C THR A 519 22.94 8.44 0.07
N GLU A 520 22.19 8.22 -1.00
CA GLU A 520 20.73 8.36 -1.03
C GLU A 520 20.03 7.03 -0.72
N GLU A 521 20.78 5.93 -0.63
CA GLU A 521 20.28 4.58 -0.42
C GLU A 521 20.54 4.09 1.01
N THR A 522 19.52 3.54 1.66
CA THR A 522 19.59 2.97 3.03
C THR A 522 18.96 1.58 3.17
N PHE A 523 18.51 1.00 2.04
CA PHE A 523 17.99 -0.36 2.03
C PHE A 523 18.94 -1.34 2.76
N ASN A 524 18.35 -2.35 3.39
CA ASN A 524 19.05 -3.40 4.13
C ASN A 524 19.68 -2.95 5.48
N THR A 525 19.33 -1.76 5.96
CA THR A 525 19.72 -1.27 7.28
C THR A 525 18.49 -0.76 8.03
N TRP A 526 18.18 -1.40 9.16
CA TRP A 526 16.93 -1.20 9.87
C TRP A 526 17.16 -0.70 11.29
N THR A 527 16.19 0.01 11.84
CA THR A 527 16.10 0.25 13.28
C THR A 527 16.08 -1.07 14.05
N ALA A 528 16.72 -1.10 15.21
CA ALA A 528 16.79 -2.31 16.04
C ALA A 528 15.43 -2.67 16.66
N ASP A 529 14.69 -1.65 17.12
CA ASP A 529 13.44 -1.80 17.83
C ASP A 529 12.52 -0.57 17.63
N ARG A 530 11.40 -0.57 18.36
CA ARG A 530 10.39 0.50 18.29
C ARG A 530 10.88 1.83 18.84
N ASP A 531 11.76 1.84 19.84
CA ASP A 531 12.23 3.08 20.46
C ASP A 531 13.24 3.79 19.55
N ALA A 532 13.98 3.02 18.76
CA ALA A 532 14.88 3.53 17.73
C ALA A 532 14.16 4.20 16.53
N LEU A 533 12.85 4.01 16.35
CA LEU A 533 12.11 4.62 15.24
C LEU A 533 12.15 6.14 15.30
N PHE A 534 12.33 6.82 14.17
CA PHE A 534 12.32 8.30 14.07
C PHE A 534 11.15 8.97 14.81
N ARG A 535 9.93 8.40 14.70
CA ARG A 535 8.73 8.91 15.38
C ARG A 535 8.78 8.79 16.92
N ASN A 536 9.60 7.88 17.43
CA ASN A 536 9.76 7.61 18.86
C ASN A 536 11.11 8.09 19.39
N ARG A 537 12.04 8.52 18.54
CA ARG A 537 13.36 9.01 18.96
C ARG A 537 13.25 10.42 19.53
N THR A 538 14.11 10.71 20.49
CA THR A 538 14.33 12.07 21.01
C THR A 538 15.63 12.66 20.51
N ASP A 539 15.75 13.97 20.62
CA ASP A 539 17.02 14.69 20.56
C ASP A 539 18.00 14.25 21.67
N GLU A 540 19.21 14.81 21.66
CA GLU A 540 20.28 14.48 22.62
C GLU A 540 19.94 14.90 24.07
N SER A 541 19.06 15.88 24.27
CA SER A 541 18.56 16.25 25.61
C SER A 541 17.61 15.20 26.19
N GLY A 542 17.04 14.33 25.35
CA GLY A 542 16.01 13.37 25.73
C GLY A 542 14.63 13.99 25.96
N GLN A 543 14.43 15.28 25.63
CA GLN A 543 13.20 16.02 25.95
C GLN A 543 12.31 16.30 24.74
N LEU A 544 12.88 16.39 23.53
CA LEU A 544 12.11 16.72 22.33
C LEU A 544 12.03 15.53 21.39
N ARG A 545 10.82 15.20 20.94
CA ARG A 545 10.62 14.19 19.90
C ARG A 545 11.10 14.74 18.56
N CYS A 546 11.91 13.97 17.82
CA CYS A 546 12.40 14.39 16.49
C CYS A 546 11.23 14.75 15.55
N ILE A 547 10.16 13.95 15.58
CA ILE A 547 8.93 14.17 14.81
C ILE A 547 8.20 15.48 15.16
N GLY A 548 8.32 15.98 16.40
CA GLY A 548 7.73 17.27 16.78
C GLY A 548 8.41 18.46 16.09
N CYS A 549 9.73 18.40 15.91
CA CYS A 549 10.50 19.45 15.24
C CYS A 549 10.54 19.28 13.72
N HIS A 550 10.51 18.05 13.21
CA HIS A 550 10.72 17.74 11.78
C HIS A 550 9.47 17.29 11.03
N ASN A 551 8.33 17.12 11.72
CA ASN A 551 7.10 16.48 11.24
C ASN A 551 7.24 14.96 11.01
N SER A 552 6.14 14.33 10.63
CA SER A 552 6.04 12.89 10.40
C SER A 552 6.86 12.40 9.20
N ALA A 553 7.33 11.14 9.26
CA ALA A 553 7.95 10.48 8.12
C ALA A 553 7.06 10.56 6.86
N HIS A 554 7.67 10.79 5.70
CA HIS A 554 7.02 11.09 4.40
C HIS A 554 6.34 12.47 4.28
N ALA A 555 6.31 13.26 5.36
CA ALA A 555 5.81 14.64 5.39
C ALA A 555 6.79 15.59 6.09
N LEU A 556 8.08 15.24 6.09
CA LEU A 556 9.15 15.99 6.74
C LEU A 556 9.27 17.41 6.19
N TYR A 557 9.58 18.37 7.07
CA TYR A 557 9.77 19.77 6.68
C TYR A 557 11.02 20.00 5.80
N PRO A 558 10.96 20.92 4.82
CA PRO A 558 9.75 21.57 4.31
C PRO A 558 8.90 20.58 3.48
N ALA A 559 7.60 20.53 3.77
CA ALA A 559 6.66 19.63 3.12
C ALA A 559 5.81 20.37 2.08
N GLN A 560 5.48 19.70 0.98
CA GLN A 560 4.68 20.25 -0.13
C GLN A 560 3.35 19.51 -0.25
N ASN A 561 2.33 19.99 0.44
CA ASN A 561 1.01 19.38 0.36
C ASN A 561 0.30 19.79 -0.94
N PRO A 562 -0.25 18.84 -1.71
CA PRO A 562 -0.80 19.13 -3.03
C PRO A 562 -2.18 19.83 -2.98
N TYR A 563 -2.85 19.89 -1.82
CA TYR A 563 -4.12 20.61 -1.66
C TYR A 563 -3.92 22.07 -1.25
N ASN A 564 -2.83 22.37 -0.53
CA ASN A 564 -2.43 23.70 -0.08
C ASN A 564 -1.04 23.59 0.55
N ASP A 565 -0.07 24.36 0.03
CA ASP A 565 1.35 24.33 0.42
C ASP A 565 1.62 24.60 1.91
N GLN A 566 0.68 25.20 2.64
CA GLN A 566 0.83 25.52 4.07
C GLN A 566 0.33 24.42 5.01
N LEU A 567 -0.43 23.42 4.54
CA LEU A 567 -1.13 22.47 5.42
C LEU A 567 -0.21 21.67 6.31
N ASP A 568 0.87 21.12 5.75
CA ASP A 568 1.79 20.33 6.55
C ASP A 568 2.74 21.21 7.36
N VAL A 569 3.04 22.44 6.91
CA VAL A 569 3.99 23.37 7.56
C VAL A 569 3.32 24.40 8.48
N LEU A 570 2.11 24.13 8.99
CA LEU A 570 1.34 25.06 9.84
C LEU A 570 2.13 25.52 11.08
N GLN A 571 2.86 24.63 11.73
CA GLN A 571 3.61 24.92 12.95
C GLN A 571 4.90 25.72 12.69
N PRO A 572 5.76 25.35 11.71
CA PRO A 572 6.84 26.22 11.27
C PRO A 572 6.37 27.62 10.91
N LEU A 573 5.29 27.75 10.13
CA LEU A 573 4.74 29.05 9.78
C LEU A 573 4.22 29.82 11.00
N GLN A 574 3.60 29.13 11.95
CA GLN A 574 3.12 29.72 13.21
C GLN A 574 4.27 30.27 14.05
N TYR A 575 5.33 29.48 14.27
CA TYR A 575 6.33 29.79 15.29
C TYR A 575 7.52 30.59 14.78
N GLN A 576 7.91 30.40 13.51
CA GLN A 576 9.12 31.00 12.93
C GLN A 576 8.91 31.65 11.56
N SER A 577 7.69 31.63 11.00
CA SER A 577 7.35 32.23 9.70
C SER A 577 8.12 31.65 8.49
N THR A 578 8.75 30.49 8.66
CA THR A 578 9.41 29.73 7.59
C THR A 578 8.86 28.30 7.56
N PRO A 579 8.95 27.56 6.43
CA PRO A 579 8.41 26.20 6.33
C PRO A 579 9.38 25.11 6.83
N PHE A 580 10.49 25.49 7.47
CA PHE A 580 11.59 24.61 7.84
C PHE A 580 11.41 23.98 9.22
N PRO A 581 12.23 22.97 9.60
CA PRO A 581 12.18 22.39 10.94
C PRO A 581 12.20 23.42 12.07
N ILE A 582 11.50 23.11 13.16
CA ILE A 582 11.43 24.01 14.32
C ILE A 582 12.83 24.25 14.88
N GLY A 583 13.21 25.53 15.01
CA GLY A 583 14.52 25.93 15.51
C GLY A 583 15.59 26.06 14.42
N SER A 584 15.29 25.77 13.15
CA SER A 584 16.24 25.98 12.06
C SER A 584 16.53 27.47 11.81
N ASP A 585 17.63 27.74 11.10
CA ASP A 585 18.06 29.10 10.73
C ASP A 585 18.21 30.04 11.95
N GLY A 586 18.67 29.50 13.08
CA GLY A 586 18.88 30.26 14.32
C GLY A 586 17.60 30.63 15.06
N SER A 587 16.46 30.01 14.74
CA SER A 587 15.16 30.27 15.40
C SER A 587 15.05 29.60 16.78
N CYS A 588 16.14 29.53 17.54
CA CYS A 588 16.17 28.93 18.88
C CYS A 588 15.25 29.70 19.86
N ASP A 589 15.05 30.99 19.61
CA ASP A 589 14.17 31.89 20.35
C ASP A 589 12.67 31.54 20.24
N VAL A 590 12.31 30.55 19.40
CA VAL A 590 10.98 29.90 19.47
C VAL A 590 10.75 29.35 20.87
N CYS A 591 11.73 28.65 21.45
CA CYS A 591 11.64 28.05 22.78
C CYS A 591 12.45 28.83 23.82
N HIS A 592 13.65 29.30 23.45
CA HIS A 592 14.57 29.96 24.35
C HIS A 592 14.26 31.46 24.50
N THR A 593 14.43 32.02 25.71
CA THR A 593 14.27 33.46 25.94
C THR A 593 15.61 34.22 25.91
N VAL A 594 16.69 33.51 25.61
CA VAL A 594 18.04 34.05 25.43
C VAL A 594 18.61 33.56 24.10
N GLU A 595 19.62 34.27 23.60
CA GLU A 595 20.39 33.83 22.45
C GLU A 595 21.20 32.58 22.80
N MET A 596 21.20 31.59 21.91
CA MET A 596 21.89 30.32 22.10
C MET A 596 23.18 30.30 21.27
N GLU A 597 24.31 30.03 21.93
CA GLU A 597 25.63 29.96 21.27
C GLU A 597 26.07 28.52 20.96
N ASP A 598 25.52 27.54 21.67
CA ASP A 598 25.87 26.12 21.58
C ASP A 598 24.69 25.25 21.12
N GLU A 599 25.00 24.16 20.42
CA GLU A 599 24.02 23.16 20.01
C GLU A 599 23.86 22.05 21.07
N MET A 600 22.65 21.91 21.62
CA MET A 600 22.32 20.88 22.64
C MET A 600 21.41 19.77 22.10
N HIS A 601 20.59 20.06 21.09
CA HIS A 601 19.58 19.10 20.61
C HIS A 601 20.19 18.02 19.70
N HIS A 602 21.10 18.42 18.81
CA HIS A 602 21.99 17.53 18.06
C HIS A 602 23.02 18.39 17.31
N PRO A 603 24.14 17.80 16.85
CA PRO A 603 25.11 18.47 16.01
C PRO A 603 24.50 19.11 14.75
N ASN A 604 25.14 20.19 14.31
CA ASN A 604 24.78 20.99 13.15
C ASN A 604 23.36 21.59 13.17
N MET A 605 22.79 21.90 14.34
CA MET A 605 21.47 22.55 14.40
C MET A 605 21.55 24.05 14.11
N LEU A 606 22.65 24.70 14.48
CA LEU A 606 22.84 26.15 14.34
C LEU A 606 23.19 26.61 12.91
N ARG A 607 23.44 25.68 11.98
CA ARG A 607 23.73 26.02 10.59
C ARG A 607 22.45 26.47 9.86
N PRO A 608 22.56 27.32 8.81
CA PRO A 608 21.45 27.59 7.92
C PRO A 608 20.88 26.30 7.34
N PHE A 609 19.55 26.22 7.24
CA PHE A 609 18.87 25.11 6.63
C PHE A 609 19.33 24.95 5.19
N ARG A 610 19.64 23.71 4.81
CA ARG A 610 20.09 23.37 3.47
C ARG A 610 18.87 23.10 2.59
N ASN A 611 18.95 23.46 1.31
CA ASN A 611 17.85 23.25 0.35
C ASN A 611 16.60 24.10 0.66
N GLN A 612 16.83 25.40 0.89
CA GLN A 612 15.78 26.42 1.00
C GLN A 612 14.95 26.56 -0.27
#